data_AF-A0AAV8Z6P0-F1
#
_entry.id   AF-A0AAV8Z6P0-F1
#
_cell.length_a   1.000
_cell.length_b   1.000
_cell.length_c   1.000
_cell.angle_alpha   90.00
_cell.angle_beta   90.00
_cell.angle_gamma   90.00
#
_symmetry.space_group_name_H-M   'P 1'
#
loop_
_entity.id
_entity.type
_entity.pdbx_description
1 polymer ?
#
loop_
_entity_poly.entity_id
_entity_poly.type
_entity_poly.pdbx_seq_one_letter_code
_entity_poly.pdbx_strand_id
1 'polypeptide(L)'
;MKNIILVHSIPNYVIHLLPPLIIHNFLPYSLEVLNVTLKQVIKVEPGEQNSVYSLDFSIDQKLLIRVKHNSITWSGNLNLTKHLDEKIMILGSESKEDTKNLAINVKSDREGSCNLFFLHVILDCQQNRLTTAN
;
A
#
# COMPACT_ATOMS: atom_id res chain seq x y z
N MET A 1 19.51 -40.60 46.96
CA MET A 1 19.64 -39.43 46.06
C MET A 1 18.59 -39.59 44.97
N LYS A 2 17.55 -38.74 44.92
CA LYS A 2 16.50 -38.80 43.90
C LYS A 2 16.95 -37.99 42.69
N ASN A 3 17.11 -38.64 41.55
CA ASN A 3 17.46 -38.00 40.29
C ASN A 3 16.17 -37.46 39.66
N ILE A 4 16.01 -36.14 39.60
CA ILE A 4 14.83 -35.47 39.04
C ILE A 4 15.11 -35.24 37.55
N ILE A 5 14.47 -36.03 36.69
CA ILE A 5 14.50 -35.83 35.24
C ILE A 5 13.52 -34.70 34.92
N LEU A 6 14.04 -33.51 34.64
CA LEU A 6 13.26 -32.39 34.12
C LEU A 6 12.88 -32.67 32.66
N VAL A 7 11.66 -33.17 32.47
CA VAL A 7 11.06 -33.36 31.16
C VAL A 7 10.84 -31.99 30.53
N HIS A 8 11.71 -31.58 29.61
CA HIS A 8 11.51 -30.36 28.84
C HIS A 8 10.41 -30.61 27.81
N SER A 9 9.23 -30.03 28.05
CA SER A 9 8.14 -29.97 27.07
C SER A 9 8.57 -29.05 25.93
N ILE A 10 8.83 -29.61 24.74
CA ILE A 10 9.05 -28.81 23.53
C ILE A 10 7.70 -28.18 23.13
N PRO A 11 7.58 -26.84 23.08
CA PRO A 11 6.34 -26.22 22.65
C PRO A 11 6.14 -26.45 21.14
N ASN A 12 4.94 -26.90 20.77
CA ASN A 12 4.52 -26.97 19.37
C ASN A 12 4.00 -25.60 18.93
N TYR A 13 4.72 -24.94 18.03
CA TYR A 13 4.30 -23.68 17.44
C TYR A 13 3.73 -23.93 16.02
N VAL A 14 2.58 -23.33 15.72
CA VAL A 14 2.03 -23.25 14.37
C VAL A 14 2.25 -21.84 13.86
N ILE A 15 2.98 -21.70 12.76
CA ILE A 15 3.24 -20.40 12.11
C ILE A 15 2.31 -20.30 10.91
N HIS A 16 1.45 -19.28 10.91
CA HIS A 16 0.61 -18.96 9.77
C HIS A 16 1.29 -17.86 8.94
N LEU A 17 1.64 -18.18 7.70
CA LEU A 17 2.10 -17.20 6.73
C LEU A 17 0.88 -16.54 6.09
N LEU A 18 0.76 -15.22 6.26
CA LEU A 18 -0.28 -14.43 5.60
C LEU A 18 0.15 -14.10 4.16
N PRO A 19 -0.79 -14.01 3.20
CA PRO A 19 -0.49 -13.53 1.86
C PRO A 19 0.16 -12.14 1.90
N PRO A 20 1.16 -11.86 1.04
CA PRO A 20 1.78 -10.54 1.01
C PRO A 20 0.85 -9.49 0.42
N LEU A 21 0.99 -8.25 0.92
CA LEU A 21 0.68 -7.05 0.15
C LEU A 21 1.90 -6.68 -0.66
N ILE A 22 1.78 -6.61 -1.98
CA ILE A 22 2.83 -6.14 -2.88
C ILE A 22 2.42 -4.78 -3.41
N ILE A 23 3.26 -3.78 -3.18
CA ILE A 23 3.03 -2.40 -3.62
C ILE A 23 3.96 -2.14 -4.80
N HIS A 24 3.37 -1.82 -5.94
CA HIS A 24 4.06 -1.47 -7.19
C HIS A 24 3.94 0.03 -7.42
N ASN A 25 5.08 0.73 -7.46
CA ASN A 25 5.11 2.15 -7.68
C ASN A 25 5.47 2.49 -9.14
N PHE A 26 4.45 2.72 -9.96
CA PHE A 26 4.64 3.19 -11.33
C PHE A 26 4.55 4.73 -11.45
N LEU A 27 4.53 5.44 -10.32
CA LEU A 27 4.61 6.89 -10.32
C LEU A 27 6.08 7.32 -10.53
N PRO A 28 6.32 8.47 -11.19
CA PRO A 28 7.67 9.06 -11.29
C PRO A 28 8.12 9.74 -9.97
N TYR A 29 7.55 9.34 -8.83
CA TYR A 29 7.71 9.97 -7.52
C TYR A 29 7.86 8.91 -6.44
N SER A 30 8.56 9.23 -5.34
CA SER A 30 8.69 8.31 -4.21
C SER A 30 7.34 8.16 -3.52
N LEU A 31 6.97 6.91 -3.24
CA LEU A 31 5.69 6.53 -2.63
C LEU A 31 5.92 6.06 -1.19
N GLU A 32 5.16 6.60 -0.26
CA GLU A 32 5.06 6.08 1.10
C GLU A 32 3.62 5.65 1.40
N VAL A 33 3.45 4.39 1.80
CA VAL A 33 2.17 3.82 2.22
C VAL A 33 2.22 3.53 3.71
N LEU A 34 1.42 4.24 4.49
CA LEU A 34 1.28 4.03 5.93
C LEU A 34 0.00 3.24 6.20
N ASN A 35 0.12 2.08 6.82
CA ASN A 35 -1.03 1.42 7.43
C ASN A 35 -1.34 2.09 8.78
N VAL A 36 -2.53 2.68 8.90
CA VAL A 36 -2.92 3.45 10.09
C VAL A 36 -3.10 2.54 11.31
N THR A 37 -3.64 1.34 11.12
CA THR A 37 -3.90 0.37 12.19
C THR A 37 -2.61 -0.23 12.73
N LEU A 38 -1.73 -0.67 11.85
CA LEU A 38 -0.46 -1.34 12.20
C LEU A 38 0.68 -0.36 12.46
N LYS A 39 0.49 0.93 12.19
CA LYS A 39 1.54 1.98 12.24
C LYS A 39 2.79 1.63 11.42
N GLN A 40 2.59 0.83 10.37
CA GLN A 40 3.66 0.38 9.49
C GLN A 40 3.82 1.34 8.32
N VAL A 41 5.04 1.81 8.08
CA VAL A 41 5.38 2.67 6.94
C VAL A 41 6.15 1.84 5.92
N ILE A 42 5.69 1.86 4.67
CA ILE A 42 6.32 1.20 3.54
C ILE A 42 6.76 2.29 2.58
N LYS A 43 8.01 2.25 2.15
CA LYS A 43 8.56 3.18 1.16
C LYS A 43 8.91 2.40 -0.10
N VAL A 44 8.58 3.00 -1.25
CA VAL A 44 8.81 2.42 -2.58
C VAL A 44 9.29 3.53 -3.50
N GLU A 45 10.48 3.40 -4.06
CA GLU A 45 11.01 4.38 -5.00
C GLU A 45 10.34 4.26 -6.39
N PRO A 46 10.51 5.25 -7.29
CA PRO A 46 9.92 5.20 -8.62
C PRO A 46 10.34 3.94 -9.40
N GLY A 47 9.35 3.20 -9.93
CA GLY A 47 9.59 1.97 -10.70
C GLY A 47 9.88 0.73 -9.88
N GLU A 48 9.89 0.83 -8.54
CA GLU A 48 10.14 -0.30 -7.65
C GLU A 48 8.86 -0.98 -7.15
N GLN A 49 9.04 -2.15 -6.54
CA GLN A 49 8.00 -2.84 -5.79
C GLN A 49 8.49 -3.25 -4.39
N ASN A 50 7.58 -3.32 -3.43
CA ASN A 50 7.89 -3.77 -2.07
C ASN A 50 6.79 -4.68 -1.52
N SER A 51 7.15 -5.74 -0.79
CA SER A 51 6.22 -6.74 -0.26
C SER A 51 6.16 -6.72 1.26
N VAL A 52 4.95 -6.82 1.82
CA VAL A 52 4.70 -6.83 3.27
C VAL A 52 3.85 -8.02 3.68
N TYR A 53 4.34 -8.76 4.68
CA TYR A 53 3.76 -10.01 5.18
C TYR A 53 3.12 -9.84 6.57
N SER A 54 2.37 -8.76 6.77
CA SER A 54 1.82 -8.42 8.10
C SER A 54 0.37 -7.93 8.05
N LEU A 55 -0.31 -8.13 6.93
CA LEU A 55 -1.65 -7.57 6.71
C LEU A 55 -2.72 -8.65 6.74
N ASP A 56 -3.73 -8.44 7.57
CA ASP A 56 -4.93 -9.24 7.56
C ASP A 56 -5.94 -8.65 6.56
N PHE A 57 -6.12 -9.34 5.43
CA PHE A 57 -7.11 -8.96 4.42
C PHE A 57 -8.53 -9.39 4.76
N SER A 58 -8.75 -10.04 5.90
CA SER A 58 -10.10 -10.39 6.37
C SER A 58 -10.90 -9.16 6.75
N ILE A 59 -10.20 -8.08 7.14
CA ILE A 59 -10.75 -6.79 7.52
C ILE A 59 -10.31 -5.69 6.54
N ASP A 60 -11.11 -4.63 6.44
CA ASP A 60 -10.75 -3.47 5.65
C ASP A 60 -9.57 -2.73 6.27
N GLN A 61 -8.59 -2.36 5.43
CA GLN A 61 -7.36 -1.70 5.87
C GLN A 61 -7.41 -0.23 5.50
N LYS A 62 -7.14 0.66 6.47
CA LYS A 62 -7.00 2.10 6.22
C LYS A 62 -5.54 2.44 5.96
N LEU A 63 -5.26 2.87 4.74
CA LEU A 63 -3.94 3.26 4.28
C LEU A 63 -3.89 4.78 4.08
N LEU A 64 -2.85 5.43 4.57
CA LEU A 64 -2.49 6.79 4.22
C LEU A 64 -1.43 6.73 3.12
N ILE A 65 -1.78 7.22 1.95
CA ILE A 65 -0.89 7.31 0.79
C ILE A 65 -0.21 8.67 0.84
N ARG A 66 1.11 8.69 0.71
CA ARG A 66 1.89 9.91 0.55
C ARG A 66 2.80 9.79 -0.66
N VAL A 67 2.74 10.77 -1.54
CA VAL A 67 3.61 10.87 -2.71
C VAL A 67 4.52 12.07 -2.50
N LYS A 68 5.83 11.86 -2.65
CA LYS A 68 6.85 12.88 -2.39
C LYS A 68 7.60 13.21 -3.66
N HIS A 69 7.73 14.50 -3.93
CA HIS A 69 8.57 15.02 -5.00
C HIS A 69 9.24 16.31 -4.54
N ASN A 70 10.56 16.26 -4.33
CA ASN A 70 11.35 17.36 -3.77
C ASN A 70 10.75 17.83 -2.42
N SER A 71 10.36 19.09 -2.32
CA SER A 71 9.78 19.69 -1.10
C SER A 71 8.25 19.53 -0.99
N ILE A 72 7.60 18.93 -1.99
CA ILE A 72 6.14 18.78 -2.04
C ILE A 72 5.76 17.37 -1.60
N THR A 73 4.80 17.28 -0.69
CA THR A 73 4.18 16.02 -0.28
C THR A 73 2.68 16.11 -0.51
N TRP A 74 2.16 15.20 -1.33
CA TRP A 74 0.73 15.00 -1.49
C TRP A 74 0.27 13.81 -0.65
N SER A 75 -0.89 13.92 0.00
CA SER A 75 -1.42 12.86 0.84
C SER A 75 -2.93 12.61 0.64
N GLY A 76 -3.35 11.38 0.93
CA GLY A 76 -4.74 10.95 0.81
C GLY A 76 -5.01 9.60 1.45
N ASN A 77 -6.25 9.38 1.89
CA ASN A 77 -6.64 8.13 2.55
C ASN A 77 -7.25 7.14 1.55
N LEU A 78 -6.74 5.90 1.56
CA LEU A 78 -7.26 4.77 0.82
C LEU A 78 -7.81 3.74 1.80
N ASN A 79 -9.08 3.38 1.63
CA ASN A 79 -9.66 2.22 2.31
C ASN A 79 -9.48 1.02 1.38
N LEU A 80 -8.54 0.15 1.71
CA LEU A 80 -8.30 -1.11 1.01
C LEU A 80 -9.30 -2.14 1.51
N THR A 81 -10.39 -2.30 0.76
CA THR A 81 -11.41 -3.31 1.01
C THR A 81 -11.18 -4.54 0.14
N LYS A 82 -11.87 -5.64 0.43
CA LYS A 82 -11.83 -6.86 -0.39
C LYS A 82 -12.31 -6.67 -1.85
N HIS A 83 -13.12 -5.64 -2.08
CA HIS A 83 -13.77 -5.35 -3.36
C HIS A 83 -13.17 -4.13 -4.08
N LEU A 84 -12.04 -3.62 -3.60
CA LEU A 84 -11.32 -2.58 -4.32
C LEU A 84 -10.69 -3.22 -5.56
N ASP A 85 -11.11 -2.81 -6.75
CA ASP A 85 -10.47 -3.18 -8.02
C ASP A 85 -9.65 -2.02 -8.57
N GLU A 86 -10.27 -0.84 -8.63
CA GLU A 86 -9.66 0.38 -9.15
C GLU A 86 -10.26 1.61 -8.45
N LYS A 87 -9.41 2.59 -8.15
CA LYS A 87 -9.84 3.85 -7.53
C LYS A 87 -8.92 4.99 -7.92
N ILE A 88 -9.52 6.02 -8.48
CA ILE A 88 -8.84 7.30 -8.71
C ILE A 88 -8.91 8.13 -7.43
N MET A 89 -7.74 8.59 -6.98
CA MET A 89 -7.57 9.40 -5.79
C MET A 89 -6.99 10.76 -6.16
N ILE A 90 -7.56 11.81 -5.60
CA ILE A 90 -7.01 13.16 -5.66
C ILE A 90 -6.29 13.41 -4.33
N LEU A 91 -4.97 13.47 -4.38
CA LEU A 91 -4.11 13.72 -3.23
C LEU A 91 -3.94 15.24 -3.04
N GLY A 92 -4.16 15.71 -1.81
CA GLY A 92 -3.98 17.11 -1.44
C GLY A 92 -2.54 17.40 -1.06
N SER A 93 -2.03 18.59 -1.39
CA SER A 93 -0.72 19.03 -0.94
C SER A 93 -0.77 19.51 0.52
N GLU A 94 0.29 19.23 1.28
CA GLU A 94 0.45 19.75 2.65
C GLU A 94 0.97 21.21 2.67
N SER A 95 1.47 21.73 1.54
CA SER A 95 1.97 23.12 1.48
C SER A 95 0.82 24.13 1.35
N LYS A 96 0.92 25.25 2.05
CA LYS A 96 -0.02 26.39 1.95
C LYS A 96 0.09 27.18 0.65
N GLU A 97 1.17 26.95 -0.10
CA GLU A 97 1.34 27.49 -1.45
C GLU A 97 0.46 26.70 -2.41
N ASP A 98 -0.07 27.38 -3.43
CA ASP A 98 -1.08 26.98 -4.43
C ASP A 98 -0.60 25.81 -5.33
N THR A 99 -0.17 24.73 -4.69
CA THR A 99 0.37 23.53 -5.30
C THR A 99 -0.79 22.66 -5.72
N LYS A 100 -0.81 22.34 -7.01
CA LYS A 100 -1.88 21.55 -7.62
C LYS A 100 -2.00 20.19 -6.93
N ASN A 101 -3.24 19.76 -6.71
CA ASN A 101 -3.54 18.40 -6.25
C ASN A 101 -3.00 17.38 -7.25
N LEU A 102 -2.59 16.20 -6.75
CA LEU A 102 -2.09 15.11 -7.59
C LEU A 102 -3.16 14.03 -7.73
N ALA A 103 -3.63 13.81 -8.95
CA ALA A 103 -4.50 12.67 -9.26
C ALA A 103 -3.65 11.42 -9.54
N ILE A 104 -3.94 10.34 -8.82
CA ILE A 104 -3.35 9.02 -9.03
C ILE A 104 -4.45 7.98 -9.19
N ASN A 105 -4.14 6.89 -9.87
CA ASN A 105 -4.99 5.73 -9.91
C ASN A 105 -4.37 4.59 -9.10
N VAL A 106 -5.18 3.95 -8.27
CA VAL A 106 -4.80 2.78 -7.50
C VAL A 106 -5.59 1.59 -8.00
N LYS A 107 -4.92 0.60 -8.56
CA LYS A 107 -5.52 -0.68 -8.94
C LYS A 107 -5.12 -1.76 -7.96
N SER A 108 -6.02 -2.69 -7.67
CA SER A 108 -5.71 -3.90 -6.93
C SER A 108 -5.94 -5.14 -7.77
N ASP A 109 -5.09 -6.12 -7.53
CA ASP A 109 -5.25 -7.47 -8.05
C ASP A 109 -5.03 -8.48 -6.92
N ARG A 110 -5.83 -9.54 -6.90
CA ARG A 110 -5.92 -10.51 -5.79
C ARG A 110 -5.79 -11.95 -6.28
N GLU A 111 -4.77 -12.25 -7.08
CA GLU A 111 -4.38 -13.63 -7.42
C GLU A 111 -3.28 -14.15 -6.48
N GLY A 112 -3.65 -14.83 -5.39
CA GLY A 112 -2.71 -15.44 -4.43
C GLY A 112 -1.97 -14.48 -3.48
N SER A 113 -1.85 -13.21 -3.87
CA SER A 113 -1.36 -12.08 -3.06
C SER A 113 -2.21 -10.84 -3.32
N CYS A 114 -2.19 -9.84 -2.43
CA CYS A 114 -2.81 -8.55 -2.74
C CYS A 114 -1.77 -7.66 -3.42
N ASN A 115 -1.91 -7.39 -4.70
CA ASN A 115 -1.10 -6.42 -5.43
C ASN A 115 -1.81 -5.06 -5.42
N LEU A 116 -1.06 -3.97 -5.21
CA LEU A 116 -1.51 -2.60 -5.39
C LEU A 116 -0.60 -1.89 -6.39
N PHE A 117 -1.19 -1.37 -7.45
CA PHE A 117 -0.50 -0.63 -8.49
C PHE A 117 -0.85 0.84 -8.40
N PHE A 118 0.17 1.68 -8.22
CA PHE A 118 0.03 3.13 -8.17
C PHE A 118 0.44 3.71 -9.52
N LEU A 119 -0.53 4.24 -10.26
CA LEU A 119 -0.39 4.67 -11.65
C LEU A 119 -0.70 6.16 -11.78
N HIS A 120 -0.08 6.82 -12.74
CA HIS A 120 -0.40 8.20 -13.08
C HIS A 120 -1.75 8.27 -13.82
N VAL A 121 -2.55 9.30 -13.54
CA VAL A 121 -3.78 9.57 -14.28
C VAL A 121 -3.44 10.42 -15.49
N ILE A 122 -3.65 9.90 -16.69
CA ILE A 122 -3.57 10.71 -17.90
C ILE A 122 -4.98 11.21 -18.22
N LEU A 123 -5.13 12.52 -18.38
CA LEU A 123 -6.34 13.11 -18.95
C LEU A 123 -6.29 12.89 -20.46
N ASP A 124 -7.05 11.94 -20.98
CA ASP A 124 -7.33 11.86 -22.42
C ASP A 124 -8.23 13.04 -22.81
N CYS A 125 -7.61 14.12 -23.32
CA CYS A 125 -8.30 15.33 -23.81
C CYS A 125 -9.32 15.06 -24.93
N GLN A 126 -9.33 13.86 -25.53
CA GLN A 126 -10.25 13.49 -26.62
C GLN A 126 -11.53 12.79 -26.15
N GLN A 127 -11.61 12.28 -24.91
CA GLN A 127 -12.74 11.43 -24.51
C GLN A 127 -13.38 11.74 -23.16
N ASN A 128 -12.88 12.72 -22.40
CA ASN A 128 -13.41 13.03 -21.05
C ASN A 128 -13.54 11.77 -20.17
N ARG A 129 -12.62 10.81 -20.35
CA ARG A 129 -12.53 9.56 -19.59
C ARG A 129 -11.11 9.43 -19.04
N LEU A 130 -11.03 9.03 -17.79
CA LEU A 130 -9.77 8.81 -17.08
C LEU A 130 -9.23 7.45 -17.53
N THR A 131 -8.07 7.43 -18.17
CA THR A 131 -7.41 6.21 -18.67
C THR A 131 -6.05 6.04 -18.00
N THR A 132 -5.65 4.80 -17.81
CA THR A 132 -4.37 4.42 -17.20
C THR A 132 -3.35 4.07 -18.28
N ALA A 133 -2.11 4.55 -18.15
CA ALA A 133 -1.00 4.14 -19.01
C ALA A 133 -0.41 2.81 -18.53
N ASN A 134 -0.18 1.90 -19.48
CA ASN A 134 0.54 0.63 -19.30
C ASN A 134 2.06 0.85 -19.24
#